data_AF-A0A7V4A500-F1
#
_entry.id   AF-A0A7V4A500-F1
#
_cell.length_a   1.000
_cell.length_b   1.000
_cell.length_c   1.000
_cell.angle_alpha   90.00
_cell.angle_beta   90.00
_cell.angle_gamma   90.00
#
_symmetry.space_group_name_H-M   'P 1'
#
loop_
_entity.id
_entity.type
_entity.pdbx_description
1 polymer ?
#
loop_
_entity_poly.entity_id
_entity_poly.type
_entity_poly.pdbx_seq_one_letter_code
_entity_poly.pdbx_strand_id
1 'polypeptide(L)'
;MRIRSSVFFGALLFGLYLYLLLLNPEGLKVQIYPSKYWETSLGLVVLLAFLAGGLIVGLTDAMKDLKRTLEVKAFKRRQKALWEYLEEAEESLCEGDFEEAEERLKKAVKLLPERPFVYLKLGELYLSTGDWQKAEEALKRARIFEGAETRKLMLEARVALLKGDQQRAEKALLELLRQNPLNREALKALRDLKVKQGLWDEAYEFQERLSKLGFEKEEMLLGLRYERVKALYEKDRKEALKELKSMSKDYPRFVPCWVLWGDLLMKRGKERASLEVWRRGWEETQNPVFLERLEEYFISKGDPRGAIRLYLESMAKRPDDVLLRFLYARLLYRLGLTEEALGRLEEDGELLQGFAPYHYLRARAFAKTGDWQKAFLEFEQGLKLEGRGLFFYRCSNCGQKAPQWSDRCPNCGLWGTFQASLES
;
A
#
# COMPACT_ATOMS: atom_id res chain seq x y z
N MET A 1 -53.02 21.24 20.41
CA MET A 1 -52.87 22.69 20.68
C MET A 1 -53.59 23.58 19.65
N ARG A 2 -53.51 23.31 18.34
CA ARG A 2 -54.09 24.16 17.27
C ARG A 2 -55.60 24.44 17.35
N ILE A 3 -56.43 23.45 17.71
CA ILE A 3 -57.91 23.60 17.72
C ILE A 3 -58.37 24.61 18.79
N ARG A 4 -57.76 24.59 19.98
CA ARG A 4 -58.12 25.52 21.07
C ARG A 4 -57.80 26.98 20.72
N SER A 5 -56.69 27.21 20.01
CA SER A 5 -56.29 28.55 19.55
C SER A 5 -57.20 29.09 18.45
N SER A 6 -57.64 28.26 17.50
CA SER A 6 -58.58 28.68 16.44
C SER A 6 -59.97 29.03 16.98
N VAL A 7 -60.47 28.25 17.96
CA VAL A 7 -61.76 28.53 18.62
C VAL A 7 -61.71 29.82 19.43
N PHE A 8 -60.61 30.05 20.17
CA PHE A 8 -60.41 31.29 20.93
C PHE A 8 -60.36 32.52 20.01
N PHE A 9 -59.60 32.44 18.91
CA PHE A 9 -59.48 33.55 17.95
C PHE A 9 -60.78 33.83 17.21
N GLY A 10 -61.55 32.79 16.87
CA GLY A 10 -62.89 32.91 16.32
C GLY A 10 -63.87 33.61 17.29
N ALA A 11 -63.84 33.24 18.57
CA ALA A 11 -64.65 33.89 19.60
C ALA A 11 -64.27 35.36 19.80
N LEU A 12 -62.98 35.70 19.76
CA LEU A 12 -62.48 37.08 19.85
C LEU A 12 -62.95 37.93 18.65
N LEU A 13 -62.83 37.42 17.42
CA LEU A 13 -63.31 38.10 16.20
C LEU A 13 -64.82 38.30 16.22
N PHE A 14 -65.57 37.30 16.68
CA PHE A 14 -67.02 37.40 16.82
C PHE A 14 -67.42 38.43 17.89
N GLY A 15 -66.72 38.45 19.02
CA GLY A 15 -66.90 39.48 20.05
C GLY A 15 -66.60 40.89 19.52
N LEU A 16 -65.51 41.06 18.77
CA LEU A 16 -65.14 42.32 18.11
C LEU A 16 -66.20 42.75 17.08
N TYR A 17 -66.72 41.81 16.30
CA TYR A 17 -67.82 42.06 15.35
C TYR A 17 -69.08 42.56 16.06
N LEU A 18 -69.53 41.87 17.12
CA LEU A 18 -70.68 42.31 17.92
C LEU A 18 -70.44 43.68 18.56
N TYR A 19 -69.23 43.93 19.06
CA TYR A 19 -68.85 45.23 19.64
C TYR A 19 -68.92 46.37 18.61
N LEU A 20 -68.41 46.16 17.39
CA LEU A 20 -68.46 47.15 16.31
C LEU A 20 -69.88 47.39 15.80
N LEU A 21 -70.73 46.37 15.77
CA LEU A 21 -72.16 46.49 15.44
C LEU A 21 -72.92 47.35 16.46
N LEU A 22 -72.65 47.16 17.76
CA LEU A 22 -73.30 47.91 18.83
C LEU A 22 -72.93 49.40 18.80
N LEU A 23 -71.67 49.71 18.51
CA LEU A 23 -71.17 51.09 18.44
C LEU A 23 -71.55 51.81 17.13
N ASN A 24 -71.80 51.07 16.05
CA ASN A 24 -72.10 51.62 14.72
C ASN A 24 -73.40 50.97 14.19
N PRO A 25 -74.57 51.34 14.72
CA PRO A 25 -75.85 50.74 14.35
C PRO A 25 -76.35 51.19 12.97
N GLU A 26 -75.84 52.30 12.44
CA GLU A 26 -76.21 52.81 11.12
C GLU A 26 -75.56 51.99 9.99
N GLY A 27 -76.31 51.78 8.91
CA GLY A 27 -75.83 51.09 7.72
C GLY A 27 -74.79 51.90 6.96
N LEU A 28 -73.65 51.29 6.66
CA LEU A 28 -72.62 51.81 5.78
C LEU A 28 -73.03 51.57 4.31
N LYS A 29 -73.15 52.65 3.54
CA LYS A 29 -73.36 52.59 2.08
C LYS A 29 -72.01 52.48 1.39
N VAL A 30 -71.63 51.27 0.99
CA VAL A 30 -70.40 51.04 0.20
C VAL A 30 -70.75 51.24 -1.28
N GLN A 31 -70.18 52.26 -1.90
CA GLN A 31 -70.37 52.55 -3.32
C GLN A 31 -69.53 51.58 -4.16
N ILE A 32 -70.18 50.72 -4.94
CA ILE A 32 -69.50 49.72 -5.79
C ILE A 32 -69.42 50.23 -7.23
N TYR A 33 -70.44 50.96 -7.68
CA TYR A 33 -70.51 51.62 -8.98
C TYR A 33 -71.16 53.00 -8.81
N PRO A 34 -70.95 53.95 -9.73
CA PRO A 34 -71.51 55.29 -9.60
C PRO A 34 -73.03 55.33 -9.30
N SER A 35 -73.80 54.36 -9.80
CA SER A 35 -75.25 54.26 -9.61
C SER A 35 -75.69 53.11 -8.67
N LYS A 36 -74.77 52.38 -8.04
CA LYS A 36 -75.11 51.21 -7.21
C LYS A 36 -74.32 51.21 -5.90
N TYR A 37 -75.05 51.30 -4.80
CA TYR A 37 -74.54 51.15 -3.45
C TYR A 37 -75.03 49.84 -2.83
N TRP A 38 -74.23 49.30 -1.94
CA TRP A 38 -74.57 48.16 -1.11
C TRP A 38 -74.60 48.61 0.34
N GLU A 39 -75.74 48.42 1.01
CA GLU A 39 -75.89 48.71 2.44
C GLU A 39 -75.38 47.52 3.25
N THR A 40 -74.45 47.79 4.17
CA THR A 40 -73.82 46.80 5.04
C THR A 40 -73.47 47.42 6.39
N SER A 41 -72.83 46.70 7.31
CA SER A 41 -72.33 47.25 8.57
C SER A 41 -70.81 47.41 8.54
N LEU A 42 -70.29 48.41 9.26
CA LEU A 42 -68.84 48.59 9.42
C LEU A 42 -68.18 47.32 10.01
N GLY A 43 -68.84 46.69 10.98
CA GLY A 43 -68.39 45.43 11.57
C GLY A 43 -68.23 44.32 10.53
N LEU A 44 -69.14 44.21 9.56
CA LEU A 44 -69.04 43.20 8.50
C LEU A 44 -67.86 43.49 7.55
N VAL A 45 -67.63 44.76 7.19
CA VAL A 45 -66.51 45.14 6.31
C VAL A 45 -65.16 44.84 6.98
N VAL A 46 -65.00 45.18 8.26
CA VAL A 46 -63.77 44.91 9.02
C VAL A 46 -63.54 43.39 9.16
N LEU A 47 -64.59 42.62 9.44
CA LEU A 47 -64.52 41.16 9.53
C LEU A 47 -64.11 40.54 8.19
N LEU A 48 -64.71 40.97 7.07
CA LEU A 48 -64.36 40.49 5.73
C LEU A 48 -62.93 40.86 5.34
N ALA A 49 -62.47 42.07 5.66
CA ALA A 49 -61.08 42.48 5.42
C ALA A 49 -60.09 41.65 6.24
N PHE A 50 -60.41 41.35 7.51
CA PHE A 50 -59.60 40.48 8.35
C PHE A 50 -59.55 39.04 7.81
N LEU A 51 -60.70 38.48 7.43
CA LEU A 51 -60.78 37.15 6.82
C LEU A 51 -60.03 37.08 5.48
N ALA A 52 -60.13 38.12 4.65
CA ALA A 52 -59.37 38.24 3.41
C ALA A 52 -57.86 38.30 3.67
N GLY A 53 -57.42 39.08 4.66
CA GLY A 53 -56.02 39.11 5.09
C GLY A 53 -55.52 37.75 5.59
N GLY A 54 -56.30 37.08 6.44
CA GLY A 54 -56.00 35.73 6.92
C GLY A 54 -55.93 34.69 5.80
N LEU A 55 -56.83 34.78 4.81
CA LEU A 55 -56.81 33.93 3.62
C LEU A 55 -55.56 34.16 2.78
N ILE A 56 -55.15 35.42 2.55
CA ILE A 56 -53.93 35.76 1.82
C ILE A 56 -52.70 35.17 2.52
N VAL A 57 -52.56 35.38 3.83
CA VAL A 57 -51.44 34.83 4.61
C VAL A 57 -51.43 33.30 4.53
N GLY A 58 -52.58 32.65 4.77
CA GLY A 58 -52.72 31.21 4.68
C GLY A 58 -52.37 30.63 3.31
N LEU A 59 -52.78 31.30 2.21
CA LEU A 59 -52.42 30.92 0.85
C LEU A 59 -50.91 31.08 0.59
N THR A 60 -50.29 32.18 1.07
CA THR A 60 -48.84 32.37 0.91
C THR A 60 -48.01 31.33 1.65
N ASP A 61 -48.42 30.95 2.86
CA ASP A 61 -47.74 29.91 3.63
C ASP A 61 -47.96 28.52 3.03
N ALA A 62 -49.19 28.21 2.57
CA ALA A 62 -49.46 26.98 1.85
C ALA A 62 -48.62 26.85 0.57
N MET A 63 -48.44 27.95 -0.19
CA MET A 63 -47.58 27.98 -1.37
C MET A 63 -46.10 27.76 -1.01
N LYS A 64 -45.60 28.39 0.06
CA LYS A 64 -44.23 28.18 0.55
C LYS A 64 -44.00 26.73 1.00
N ASP A 65 -44.93 26.16 1.76
CA ASP A 65 -44.87 24.78 2.24
C ASP A 65 -44.92 23.77 1.08
N LEU A 66 -45.77 24.03 0.07
CA LEU A 66 -45.82 23.24 -1.15
C LEU A 66 -44.51 23.31 -1.91
N LYS A 67 -43.96 24.51 -2.13
CA LYS A 67 -42.66 24.71 -2.78
C LYS A 67 -41.55 23.96 -2.05
N ARG A 68 -41.45 24.12 -0.71
CA ARG A 68 -40.48 23.42 0.12
C ARG A 68 -40.62 21.89 0.01
N THR A 69 -41.86 21.40 0.00
CA THR A 69 -42.13 19.95 -0.14
C THR A 69 -41.70 19.42 -1.51
N LEU A 70 -41.96 20.17 -2.57
CA LEU A 70 -41.53 19.84 -3.93
C LEU A 70 -39.99 19.87 -4.05
N GLU A 71 -39.33 20.87 -3.48
CA GLU A 71 -37.87 20.97 -3.44
C GLU A 71 -37.23 19.79 -2.70
N VAL A 72 -37.75 19.43 -1.52
CA VAL A 72 -37.26 18.27 -0.76
C VAL A 72 -37.48 16.97 -1.53
N LYS A 73 -38.63 16.79 -2.18
CA LYS A 73 -38.90 15.62 -3.03
C LYS A 73 -37.96 15.57 -4.23
N ALA A 74 -37.73 16.70 -4.90
CA ALA A 74 -36.82 16.80 -6.04
C ALA A 74 -35.36 16.53 -5.62
N PHE A 75 -34.91 17.08 -4.49
CA PHE A 75 -33.59 16.82 -3.93
C PHE A 75 -33.40 15.34 -3.61
N LYS A 76 -34.36 14.69 -2.94
CA LYS A 76 -34.31 13.24 -2.65
C LYS A 76 -34.22 12.40 -3.93
N ARG A 77 -34.95 12.78 -4.98
CA ARG A 77 -34.86 12.10 -6.29
C ARG A 77 -33.49 12.26 -6.93
N ARG A 78 -32.93 13.48 -6.94
CA ARG A 78 -31.56 13.74 -7.44
C ARG A 78 -30.52 13.00 -6.61
N GLN A 79 -30.67 12.96 -5.29
CA GLN A 79 -29.77 12.22 -4.40
C GLN A 79 -29.85 10.72 -4.66
N LYS A 80 -31.05 10.15 -4.90
CA LYS A 80 -31.20 8.74 -5.27
C LYS A 80 -30.52 8.44 -6.61
N ALA A 81 -30.82 9.23 -7.63
CA ALA A 81 -30.21 9.08 -8.96
C ALA A 81 -28.68 9.28 -8.92
N LEU A 82 -28.19 10.14 -8.02
CA LEU A 82 -26.76 10.29 -7.79
C LEU A 82 -26.13 8.97 -7.34
N TRP A 83 -26.73 8.30 -6.35
CA TRP A 83 -26.22 7.03 -5.84
C TRP A 83 -26.29 5.92 -6.90
N GLU A 84 -27.39 5.86 -7.66
CA GLU A 84 -27.52 4.92 -8.79
C GLU A 84 -26.38 5.12 -9.81
N TYR A 85 -26.08 6.36 -10.22
CA TYR A 85 -24.96 6.61 -11.13
C TYR A 85 -23.59 6.33 -10.51
N LEU A 86 -23.44 6.46 -9.20
CA LEU A 86 -22.19 6.11 -8.51
C LEU A 86 -21.99 4.60 -8.46
N GLU A 87 -23.05 3.83 -8.22
CA GLU A 87 -23.03 2.37 -8.24
C GLU A 87 -22.72 1.85 -9.65
N GLU A 88 -23.42 2.37 -10.67
CA GLU A 88 -23.14 2.05 -12.08
C GLU A 88 -21.68 2.38 -12.45
N ALA A 89 -21.15 3.53 -12.02
CA ALA A 89 -19.75 3.88 -12.26
C ALA A 89 -18.77 2.93 -11.58
N GLU A 90 -19.07 2.45 -10.37
CA GLU A 90 -18.24 1.48 -9.66
C GLU A 90 -18.29 0.10 -10.33
N GLU A 91 -19.44 -0.31 -10.84
CA GLU A 91 -19.60 -1.54 -11.63
C GLU A 91 -18.76 -1.48 -12.92
N SER A 92 -18.91 -0.42 -13.72
CA SER A 92 -18.10 -0.23 -14.94
C SER A 92 -16.60 -0.17 -14.64
N LEU A 93 -16.18 0.42 -13.52
CA LEU A 93 -14.80 0.40 -13.05
C LEU A 93 -14.29 -1.03 -12.77
N CYS A 94 -15.13 -1.88 -12.17
CA CYS A 94 -14.81 -3.28 -11.93
C CYS A 94 -14.71 -4.09 -13.23
N GLU A 95 -15.50 -3.74 -14.24
CA GLU A 95 -15.47 -4.35 -15.58
C GLU A 95 -14.30 -3.83 -16.44
N GLY A 96 -13.69 -2.71 -16.05
CA GLY A 96 -12.61 -2.06 -16.79
C GLY A 96 -13.10 -1.12 -17.89
N ASP A 97 -14.41 -0.84 -17.97
CA ASP A 97 -14.98 0.17 -18.86
C ASP A 97 -14.85 1.57 -18.25
N PHE A 98 -13.67 2.16 -18.44
CA PHE A 98 -13.35 3.48 -17.92
C PHE A 98 -14.14 4.61 -18.59
N GLU A 99 -14.59 4.43 -19.83
CA GLU A 99 -15.34 5.45 -20.57
C GLU A 99 -16.77 5.55 -20.04
N GLU A 100 -17.44 4.40 -19.85
CA GLU A 100 -18.76 4.37 -19.25
C GLU A 100 -18.71 4.89 -17.81
N ALA A 101 -17.73 4.44 -17.01
CA ALA A 101 -17.53 4.95 -15.65
C ALA A 101 -17.39 6.49 -15.62
N GLU A 102 -16.62 7.08 -16.55
CA GLU A 102 -16.49 8.53 -16.67
C GLU A 102 -17.83 9.19 -16.99
N GLU A 103 -18.60 8.62 -17.91
CA GLU A 103 -19.92 9.13 -18.28
C GLU A 103 -20.90 9.13 -17.10
N ARG A 104 -20.97 8.00 -16.37
CA ARG A 104 -21.83 7.86 -15.18
C ARG A 104 -21.43 8.85 -14.08
N LEU A 105 -20.13 9.01 -13.81
CA LEU A 105 -19.64 10.01 -12.86
C LEU A 105 -19.92 11.45 -13.31
N LYS A 106 -19.85 11.77 -14.61
CA LYS A 106 -20.25 13.08 -15.13
C LYS A 106 -21.75 13.35 -14.96
N LYS A 107 -22.60 12.33 -15.12
CA LYS A 107 -24.05 12.43 -14.82
C LYS A 107 -24.27 12.69 -13.32
N ALA A 108 -23.57 11.98 -12.44
CA ALA A 108 -23.58 12.20 -11.00
C ALA A 108 -23.21 13.64 -10.63
N VAL A 109 -22.15 14.21 -11.22
CA VAL A 109 -21.75 15.61 -11.01
C VAL A 109 -22.85 16.59 -11.40
N LYS A 110 -23.59 16.34 -12.49
CA LYS A 110 -24.68 17.22 -12.94
C LYS A 110 -25.87 17.24 -11.97
N LEU A 111 -26.09 16.16 -11.22
CA LEU A 111 -27.23 16.06 -10.30
C LEU A 111 -27.03 16.89 -9.03
N LEU A 112 -25.85 16.81 -8.42
CA LEU A 112 -25.50 17.51 -7.18
C LEU A 112 -24.05 18.03 -7.28
N PRO A 113 -23.82 19.12 -8.03
CA PRO A 113 -22.48 19.66 -8.30
C PRO A 113 -21.79 20.22 -7.06
N GLU A 114 -22.50 20.47 -5.96
CA GLU A 114 -21.93 20.97 -4.72
C GLU A 114 -21.31 19.88 -3.83
N ARG A 115 -21.34 18.61 -4.26
CA ARG A 115 -20.80 17.49 -3.50
C ARG A 115 -19.34 17.26 -3.86
N PRO A 116 -18.37 17.44 -2.94
CA PRO A 116 -16.95 17.25 -3.28
C PRO A 116 -16.64 15.80 -3.67
N PHE A 117 -17.33 14.83 -3.07
CA PHE A 117 -17.07 13.40 -3.28
C PHE A 117 -17.24 12.92 -4.74
N VAL A 118 -18.18 13.48 -5.51
CA VAL A 118 -18.33 13.10 -6.95
C VAL A 118 -17.12 13.51 -7.78
N TYR A 119 -16.53 14.68 -7.49
CA TYR A 119 -15.29 15.09 -8.14
C TYR A 119 -14.10 14.26 -7.67
N LEU A 120 -14.06 13.86 -6.40
CA LEU A 120 -13.00 12.97 -5.91
C LEU A 120 -13.05 11.61 -6.60
N LYS A 121 -14.24 11.05 -6.85
CA LYS A 121 -14.42 9.82 -7.63
C LYS A 121 -13.94 9.97 -9.08
N LEU A 122 -14.26 11.07 -9.75
CA LEU A 122 -13.69 11.38 -11.06
C LEU A 122 -12.16 11.46 -11.00
N GLY A 123 -11.61 12.11 -9.97
CA GLY A 123 -10.17 12.19 -9.78
C GLY A 123 -9.52 10.82 -9.56
N GLU A 124 -10.15 9.95 -8.77
CA GLU A 124 -9.71 8.57 -8.55
C GLU A 124 -9.71 7.75 -9.86
N LEU A 125 -10.77 7.88 -10.68
CA LEU A 125 -10.85 7.28 -12.01
C LEU A 125 -9.70 7.79 -12.91
N TYR A 126 -9.51 9.10 -13.01
CA TYR A 126 -8.45 9.67 -13.85
C TYR A 126 -7.04 9.26 -13.39
N LEU A 127 -6.82 9.06 -12.09
CA LEU A 127 -5.56 8.49 -11.61
C LEU A 127 -5.38 7.04 -12.04
N SER A 128 -6.44 6.23 -12.04
CA SER A 128 -6.37 4.83 -12.48
C SER A 128 -6.08 4.70 -13.98
N THR A 129 -6.49 5.67 -14.79
CA THR A 129 -6.19 5.73 -16.22
C THR A 129 -4.89 6.48 -16.56
N GLY A 130 -4.19 7.03 -15.56
CA GLY A 130 -2.94 7.77 -15.74
C GLY A 130 -3.10 9.25 -16.13
N ASP A 131 -4.32 9.74 -16.30
CA ASP A 131 -4.67 11.13 -16.62
C ASP A 131 -4.55 12.07 -15.40
N TRP A 132 -3.33 12.22 -14.87
CA TRP A 132 -3.07 13.04 -13.67
C TRP A 132 -3.50 14.52 -13.83
N GLN A 133 -3.55 15.04 -15.06
CA GLN A 133 -4.01 16.40 -15.35
C GLN A 133 -5.52 16.56 -15.06
N LYS A 134 -6.35 15.64 -15.57
CA LYS A 134 -7.79 15.63 -15.28
C LYS A 134 -8.06 15.34 -13.81
N ALA A 135 -7.25 14.49 -13.18
CA ALA A 135 -7.33 14.25 -11.74
C ALA A 135 -7.05 15.54 -10.93
N GLU A 136 -6.06 16.33 -11.34
CA GLU A 136 -5.74 17.63 -10.72
C GLU A 136 -6.89 18.63 -10.89
N GLU A 137 -7.55 18.67 -12.05
CA GLU A 137 -8.75 19.49 -12.27
C GLU A 137 -9.94 19.05 -11.42
N ALA A 138 -10.19 17.74 -11.32
CA ALA A 138 -11.24 17.19 -10.49
C ALA A 138 -11.00 17.52 -9.01
N LEU A 139 -9.76 17.39 -8.53
CA LEU A 139 -9.35 17.80 -7.18
C LEU A 139 -9.56 19.31 -6.95
N LYS A 140 -9.20 20.16 -7.91
CA LYS A 140 -9.45 21.62 -7.84
C LYS A 140 -10.94 21.92 -7.65
N ARG A 141 -11.81 21.24 -8.39
CA ARG A 141 -13.27 21.37 -8.24
C ARG A 141 -13.76 20.85 -6.89
N ALA A 142 -13.25 19.70 -6.43
CA ALA A 142 -13.61 19.15 -5.12
C ALA A 142 -13.29 20.11 -3.96
N ARG A 143 -12.19 20.88 -4.06
CA ARG A 143 -11.77 21.85 -3.03
C ARG A 143 -12.67 23.07 -2.89
N ILE A 144 -13.50 23.37 -3.89
CA ILE A 144 -14.44 24.50 -3.83
C ILE A 144 -15.51 24.26 -2.75
N PHE A 145 -15.84 22.99 -2.50
CA PHE A 145 -16.92 22.60 -1.58
C PHE A 145 -16.35 22.02 -0.29
N GLU A 146 -17.03 22.22 0.85
CA GLU A 146 -16.61 21.69 2.15
C GLU A 146 -16.87 20.17 2.29
N GLY A 147 -16.03 19.48 3.07
CA GLY A 147 -16.15 18.06 3.40
C GLY A 147 -15.19 17.15 2.61
N ALA A 148 -15.04 15.91 3.08
CA ALA A 148 -14.16 14.89 2.48
C ALA A 148 -12.65 15.25 2.45
N GLU A 149 -12.18 15.99 3.46
CA GLU A 149 -10.80 16.48 3.64
C GLU A 149 -9.78 15.34 3.54
N THR A 150 -10.02 14.23 4.25
CA THR A 150 -9.18 13.01 4.21
C THR A 150 -8.99 12.49 2.78
N ARG A 151 -10.07 12.41 2.00
CA ARG A 151 -10.06 11.89 0.63
C ARG A 151 -9.44 12.91 -0.35
N LYS A 152 -9.67 14.21 -0.14
CA LYS A 152 -9.00 15.30 -0.89
C LYS A 152 -7.48 15.24 -0.72
N LEU A 153 -6.99 15.11 0.52
CA LEU A 153 -5.56 15.03 0.82
C LEU A 153 -4.94 13.74 0.25
N MET A 154 -5.64 12.62 0.32
CA MET A 154 -5.17 11.37 -0.30
C MET A 154 -5.08 11.50 -1.82
N LEU A 155 -6.09 12.08 -2.47
CA LEU A 155 -6.09 12.32 -3.91
C LEU A 155 -4.97 13.28 -4.32
N GLU A 156 -4.77 14.36 -3.57
CA GLU A 156 -3.64 15.29 -3.75
C GLU A 156 -2.29 14.58 -3.71
N ALA A 157 -2.09 13.75 -2.68
CA ALA A 157 -0.87 12.99 -2.54
C ALA A 157 -0.63 12.08 -3.75
N ARG A 158 -1.66 11.35 -4.21
CA ARG A 158 -1.55 10.45 -5.37
C ARG A 158 -1.26 11.20 -6.68
N VAL A 159 -1.93 12.34 -6.91
CA VAL A 159 -1.65 13.21 -8.06
C VAL A 159 -0.20 13.68 -8.03
N ALA A 160 0.27 14.14 -6.87
CA ALA A 160 1.64 14.61 -6.69
C ALA A 160 2.68 13.48 -6.90
N LEU A 161 2.42 12.27 -6.39
CA LEU A 161 3.27 11.10 -6.59
C LEU A 161 3.38 10.73 -8.08
N LEU A 162 2.28 10.71 -8.83
CA LEU A 162 2.30 10.42 -10.27
C LEU A 162 3.07 11.48 -11.06
N LYS A 163 2.96 12.76 -10.66
CA LYS A 163 3.70 13.87 -11.26
C LYS A 163 5.21 13.86 -10.91
N GLY A 164 5.61 13.01 -9.95
CA GLY A 164 6.97 12.99 -9.41
C GLY A 164 7.26 14.11 -8.40
N ASP A 165 6.25 14.88 -8.00
CA ASP A 165 6.38 15.94 -6.98
C ASP A 165 6.32 15.32 -5.57
N GLN A 166 7.45 14.75 -5.16
CA GLN A 166 7.58 14.06 -3.88
C GLN A 166 7.32 14.98 -2.67
N GLN A 167 7.68 16.27 -2.77
CA GLN A 167 7.51 17.21 -1.66
C GLN A 167 6.04 17.52 -1.40
N ARG A 168 5.25 17.77 -2.46
CA ARG A 168 3.81 17.97 -2.32
C ARG A 168 3.10 16.72 -1.84
N ALA A 169 3.51 15.55 -2.34
CA ALA A 169 2.97 14.27 -1.90
C ALA A 169 3.18 14.07 -0.40
N GLU A 170 4.43 14.24 0.07
CA GLU A 170 4.77 14.10 1.48
C GLU A 170 3.98 15.06 2.35
N LYS A 171 3.90 16.33 1.96
CA LYS A 171 3.14 17.35 2.70
C LYS A 171 1.67 16.96 2.87
N ALA A 172 1.01 16.54 1.79
CA ALA A 172 -0.40 16.14 1.83
C ALA A 172 -0.62 14.89 2.69
N LEU A 173 0.28 13.90 2.62
CA LEU A 173 0.21 12.69 3.43
C LEU A 173 0.45 12.96 4.93
N LEU A 174 1.40 13.85 5.27
CA LEU A 174 1.64 14.25 6.65
C LEU A 174 0.45 15.02 7.22
N GLU A 175 -0.16 15.92 6.44
CA GLU A 175 -1.39 16.62 6.84
C GLU A 175 -2.55 15.64 7.05
N LEU A 176 -2.69 14.64 6.17
CA LEU A 176 -3.65 13.56 6.30
C LEU A 176 -3.45 12.76 7.59
N LEU A 177 -2.21 12.44 7.94
CA LEU A 177 -1.89 11.75 9.20
C LEU A 177 -2.07 12.62 10.45
N ARG A 178 -2.01 13.95 10.34
CA ARG A 178 -2.38 14.83 11.46
C ARG A 178 -3.88 14.74 11.77
N GLN A 179 -4.71 14.64 10.74
CA GLN A 179 -6.17 14.51 10.90
C GLN A 179 -6.58 13.08 11.28
N ASN A 180 -5.94 12.09 10.68
CA ASN A 180 -6.20 10.67 10.93
C ASN A 180 -4.87 9.92 11.10
N PRO A 181 -4.33 9.83 12.34
CA PRO A 181 -3.04 9.20 12.62
C PRO A 181 -2.95 7.72 12.27
N LEU A 182 -4.09 7.04 12.09
CA LEU A 182 -4.16 5.62 11.79
C LEU A 182 -4.54 5.34 10.32
N ASN A 183 -4.54 6.37 9.46
CA ASN A 183 -4.80 6.19 8.04
C ASN A 183 -3.72 5.30 7.40
N ARG A 184 -4.09 4.07 7.08
CA ARG A 184 -3.17 3.04 6.58
C ARG A 184 -2.61 3.36 5.21
N GLU A 185 -3.46 3.90 4.33
CA GLU A 185 -3.05 4.27 2.97
C GLU A 185 -1.99 5.36 3.02
N ALA A 186 -2.17 6.35 3.91
CA ALA A 186 -1.22 7.43 4.11
C ALA A 186 0.11 6.94 4.71
N LEU A 187 0.05 6.09 5.75
CA LEU A 187 1.23 5.47 6.34
C LEU A 187 2.02 4.66 5.30
N LYS A 188 1.32 3.87 4.47
CA LYS A 188 1.95 3.06 3.42
C LYS A 188 2.60 3.93 2.36
N ALA A 189 1.89 4.94 1.85
CA ALA A 189 2.43 5.86 0.85
C ALA A 189 3.65 6.63 1.36
N LEU A 190 3.64 7.09 2.63
CA LEU A 190 4.82 7.72 3.24
C LEU A 190 5.98 6.75 3.39
N ARG A 191 5.73 5.53 3.90
CA ARG A 191 6.76 4.48 3.99
C ARG A 191 7.40 4.20 2.63
N ASP A 192 6.61 4.01 1.58
CA ASP A 192 7.12 3.72 0.24
C ASP A 192 7.90 4.92 -0.35
N LEU A 193 7.42 6.15 -0.09
CA LEU A 193 8.13 7.38 -0.46
C LEU A 193 9.49 7.48 0.24
N LYS A 194 9.55 7.20 1.55
CA LYS A 194 10.79 7.24 2.34
C LYS A 194 11.77 6.14 1.93
N VAL A 195 11.28 4.95 1.56
CA VAL A 195 12.08 3.88 0.94
C VAL A 195 12.71 4.37 -0.37
N LYS A 196 11.94 5.02 -1.23
CA LYS A 196 12.43 5.57 -2.51
C LYS A 196 13.50 6.65 -2.32
N GLN A 197 13.41 7.41 -1.22
CA GLN A 197 14.37 8.45 -0.85
C GLN A 197 15.61 7.89 -0.12
N GLY A 198 15.63 6.61 0.28
CA GLY A 198 16.68 6.04 1.10
C GLY A 198 16.67 6.51 2.57
N LEU A 199 15.55 7.08 3.02
CA LEU A 199 15.34 7.54 4.40
C LEU A 199 14.81 6.38 5.25
N TRP A 200 15.70 5.43 5.55
CA TRP A 200 15.34 4.16 6.19
C TRP A 200 14.82 4.28 7.62
N ASP A 201 15.31 5.27 8.38
CA ASP A 201 14.84 5.55 9.74
C ASP A 201 13.33 5.90 9.73
N GLU A 202 12.94 6.89 8.92
CA GLU A 202 11.54 7.31 8.77
C GLU A 202 10.67 6.20 8.14
N ALA A 203 11.18 5.50 7.13
CA ALA A 203 10.46 4.38 6.51
C ALA A 203 10.12 3.28 7.55
N TYR A 204 11.08 2.96 8.43
CA TYR A 204 10.88 2.01 9.52
C TYR A 204 9.82 2.47 10.52
N GLU A 205 9.82 3.75 10.91
CA GLU A 205 8.83 4.30 11.84
C GLU A 205 7.40 4.20 11.28
N PHE A 206 7.20 4.54 10.01
CA PHE A 206 5.89 4.39 9.37
C PHE A 206 5.47 2.93 9.25
N GLN A 207 6.41 2.02 8.96
CA GLN A 207 6.13 0.58 8.93
C GLN A 207 5.81 0.03 10.32
N GLU A 208 6.49 0.46 11.36
CA GLU A 208 6.24 0.03 12.73
C GLU A 208 4.81 0.42 13.17
N ARG A 209 4.38 1.64 12.82
CA ARG A 209 2.99 2.09 13.04
C ARG A 209 1.98 1.22 12.29
N LEU A 210 2.27 0.82 11.05
CA LEU A 210 1.41 -0.11 10.29
C LEU A 210 1.34 -1.49 10.93
N SER A 211 2.48 -2.04 11.37
CA SER A 211 2.55 -3.35 12.03
C SER A 211 1.79 -3.35 13.35
N LYS A 212 1.84 -2.28 14.15
CA LYS A 212 1.05 -2.11 15.38
C LYS A 212 -0.46 -2.12 15.15
N LEU A 213 -0.91 -1.76 13.94
CA LEU A 213 -2.32 -1.85 13.57
C LEU A 213 -2.74 -3.26 13.13
N GLY A 214 -1.80 -4.19 12.91
CA GLY A 214 -2.08 -5.57 12.50
C GLY A 214 -2.26 -5.77 10.99
N PHE A 215 -1.82 -4.82 10.16
CA PHE A 215 -2.13 -4.81 8.72
C PHE A 215 -0.99 -5.20 7.78
N GLU A 216 0.17 -5.62 8.26
CA GLU A 216 1.30 -5.94 7.37
C GLU A 216 2.17 -7.09 7.86
N LYS A 217 2.80 -7.73 6.88
CA LYS A 217 3.77 -8.82 6.99
C LYS A 217 5.01 -8.40 7.77
N GLU A 218 5.41 -9.22 8.75
CA GLU A 218 6.60 -9.01 9.59
C GLU A 218 7.88 -8.88 8.75
N GLU A 219 7.89 -9.49 7.56
CA GLU A 219 8.99 -9.47 6.60
C GLU A 219 9.36 -8.06 6.12
N MET A 220 8.37 -7.18 5.90
CA MET A 220 8.65 -5.80 5.46
C MET A 220 9.31 -5.00 6.59
N LEU A 221 8.82 -5.15 7.81
CA LEU A 221 9.39 -4.49 8.99
C LEU A 221 10.84 -4.95 9.21
N LEU A 222 11.09 -6.25 9.08
CA LEU A 222 12.43 -6.83 9.20
C LEU A 222 13.39 -6.32 8.12
N GLY A 223 12.94 -6.28 6.86
CA GLY A 223 13.70 -5.73 5.74
C GLY A 223 14.06 -4.26 5.92
N LEU A 224 13.12 -3.43 6.38
CA LEU A 224 13.40 -2.03 6.69
C LEU A 224 14.33 -1.87 7.90
N ARG A 225 14.19 -2.70 8.94
CA ARG A 225 15.13 -2.72 10.07
C ARG A 225 16.56 -2.98 9.58
N TYR A 226 16.71 -3.93 8.66
CA TYR A 226 17.98 -4.28 8.04
C TYR A 226 18.61 -3.11 7.26
N GLU A 227 17.87 -2.45 6.38
CA GLU A 227 18.39 -1.31 5.62
C GLU A 227 18.70 -0.11 6.53
N ARG A 228 17.88 0.10 7.56
CA ARG A 228 18.14 1.11 8.60
C ARG A 228 19.48 0.87 9.28
N VAL A 229 19.79 -0.39 9.63
CA VAL A 229 21.06 -0.76 10.26
C VAL A 229 22.26 -0.57 9.31
N LYS A 230 22.10 -0.85 8.01
CA LYS A 230 23.14 -0.55 7.00
C LYS A 230 23.44 0.95 6.95
N ALA A 231 22.42 1.79 6.92
CA ALA A 231 22.59 3.24 6.94
C ALA A 231 23.14 3.77 8.28
N LEU A 232 22.70 3.18 9.40
CA LEU A 232 23.18 3.50 10.73
C LEU A 232 24.68 3.21 10.88
N TYR A 233 25.21 2.17 10.24
CA TYR A 233 26.62 1.83 10.34
C TYR A 233 27.56 2.97 9.92
N GLU A 234 27.16 3.77 8.93
CA GLU A 234 27.95 4.93 8.50
C GLU A 234 27.92 6.08 9.52
N LYS A 235 26.86 6.18 10.34
CA LYS A 235 26.69 7.20 11.38
C LYS A 235 27.24 6.76 12.74
N ASP A 236 26.82 5.58 13.21
CA ASP A 236 27.22 4.97 14.48
C ASP A 236 27.46 3.45 14.29
N ARG A 237 28.73 3.11 14.10
CA ARG A 237 29.19 1.73 13.92
C ARG A 237 28.95 0.85 15.14
N LYS A 238 28.94 1.40 16.36
CA LYS A 238 28.81 0.61 17.58
C LYS A 238 27.35 0.21 17.75
N GLU A 239 26.43 1.16 17.57
CA GLU A 239 25.01 0.90 17.68
C GLU A 239 24.51 -0.01 16.55
N ALA A 240 24.98 0.17 15.31
CA ALA A 240 24.64 -0.74 14.21
C ALA A 240 25.01 -2.20 14.50
N LEU A 241 26.20 -2.47 15.06
CA LEU A 241 26.61 -3.83 15.44
C LEU A 241 25.80 -4.38 16.61
N LYS A 242 25.36 -3.53 17.54
CA LYS A 242 24.48 -3.92 18.65
C LYS A 242 23.08 -4.29 18.13
N GLU A 243 22.55 -3.52 17.18
CA GLU A 243 21.29 -3.82 16.50
C GLU A 243 21.37 -5.13 15.72
N LEU A 244 22.44 -5.39 14.95
CA LEU A 244 22.62 -6.69 14.27
C LEU A 244 22.65 -7.85 15.26
N LYS A 245 23.32 -7.69 16.41
CA LYS A 245 23.33 -8.70 17.46
C LYS A 245 21.94 -8.93 18.08
N SER A 246 21.10 -7.90 18.17
CA SER A 246 19.70 -8.06 18.59
C SER A 246 18.91 -8.79 17.51
N MET A 247 18.98 -8.31 16.27
CA MET A 247 18.29 -8.90 15.11
C MET A 247 18.62 -10.37 14.92
N SER A 248 19.89 -10.77 15.12
CA SER A 248 20.30 -12.17 14.98
C SER A 248 19.68 -13.09 16.04
N LYS A 249 19.29 -12.55 17.20
CA LYS A 249 18.60 -13.28 18.26
C LYS A 249 17.09 -13.32 18.03
N ASP A 250 16.52 -12.18 17.64
CA ASP A 250 15.09 -12.02 17.39
C ASP A 250 14.66 -12.81 16.13
N TYR A 251 15.53 -12.83 15.12
CA TYR A 251 15.29 -13.40 13.79
C TYR A 251 16.45 -14.30 13.32
N PRO A 252 16.70 -15.44 13.99
CA PRO A 252 17.88 -16.28 13.71
C PRO A 252 17.91 -16.85 12.29
N ARG A 253 16.74 -17.03 11.65
CA ARG A 253 16.64 -17.52 10.25
C ARG A 253 16.86 -16.42 9.19
N PHE A 254 16.98 -15.15 9.57
CA PHE A 254 17.17 -14.04 8.64
C PHE A 254 18.63 -13.94 8.18
N VAL A 255 18.95 -14.68 7.11
CA VAL A 255 20.31 -14.79 6.52
C VAL A 255 21.02 -13.44 6.34
N PRO A 256 20.37 -12.38 5.80
CA PRO A 256 21.06 -11.10 5.58
C PRO A 256 21.67 -10.47 6.84
N CYS A 257 21.07 -10.67 8.01
CA CYS A 257 21.57 -10.11 9.26
C CYS A 257 22.95 -10.70 9.62
N TRP A 258 23.08 -12.03 9.61
CA TRP A 258 24.34 -12.71 9.93
C TRP A 258 25.43 -12.39 8.92
N VAL A 259 25.05 -12.35 7.64
CA VAL A 259 25.94 -11.96 6.53
C VAL A 259 26.51 -10.58 6.80
N LEU A 260 25.64 -9.58 6.93
CA LEU A 260 26.05 -8.19 7.14
C LEU A 260 26.87 -8.04 8.41
N TRP A 261 26.48 -8.72 9.49
CA TRP A 261 27.18 -8.62 10.76
C TRP A 261 28.62 -9.12 10.67
N GLY A 262 28.85 -10.30 10.09
CA GLY A 262 30.20 -10.81 9.90
C GLY A 262 30.98 -9.96 8.90
N ASP A 263 30.40 -9.56 7.77
CA ASP A 263 31.07 -8.72 6.76
C ASP A 263 31.54 -7.39 7.35
N LEU A 264 30.72 -6.74 8.18
CA LEU A 264 31.10 -5.51 8.89
C LEU A 264 32.16 -5.74 9.97
N LEU A 265 32.13 -6.88 10.68
CA LEU A 265 33.18 -7.24 11.64
C LEU A 265 34.53 -7.49 10.94
N MET A 266 34.50 -8.20 9.80
CA MET A 266 35.66 -8.45 8.97
C MET A 266 36.27 -7.13 8.47
N LYS A 267 35.44 -6.21 7.95
CA LYS A 267 35.87 -4.87 7.53
C LYS A 267 36.53 -4.06 8.66
N ARG A 268 36.20 -4.36 9.92
CA ARG A 268 36.81 -3.73 11.12
C ARG A 268 38.06 -4.46 11.63
N GLY A 269 38.54 -5.48 10.93
CA GLY A 269 39.66 -6.32 11.37
C GLY A 269 39.33 -7.23 12.56
N LYS A 270 38.05 -7.38 12.93
CA LYS A 270 37.62 -8.28 14.01
C LYS A 270 37.41 -9.69 13.46
N GLU A 271 38.48 -10.29 12.94
CA GLU A 271 38.45 -11.55 12.19
C GLU A 271 37.81 -12.69 12.99
N ARG A 272 38.28 -12.94 14.23
CA ARG A 272 37.75 -14.02 15.08
C ARG A 272 36.24 -13.90 15.31
N ALA A 273 35.77 -12.69 15.59
CA ALA A 273 34.35 -12.43 15.80
C ALA A 273 33.54 -12.61 14.51
N SER A 274 34.09 -12.21 13.35
CA SER A 274 33.45 -12.44 12.05
C SER A 274 33.26 -13.93 11.76
N LEU A 275 34.31 -14.73 11.98
CA LEU A 275 34.25 -16.18 11.76
C LEU A 275 33.23 -16.85 12.67
N GLU A 276 33.14 -16.42 13.93
CA GLU A 276 32.13 -16.89 14.86
C GLU A 276 30.71 -16.54 14.37
N VAL A 277 30.49 -15.30 13.92
CA VAL A 277 29.20 -14.85 13.41
C VAL A 277 28.78 -15.62 12.15
N TRP A 278 29.68 -15.81 11.18
CA TRP A 278 29.35 -16.59 9.98
C TRP A 278 29.15 -18.07 10.29
N ARG A 279 29.93 -18.66 11.20
CA ARG A 279 29.72 -20.06 11.64
C ARG A 279 28.36 -20.22 12.31
N ARG A 280 27.96 -19.28 13.16
CA ARG A 280 26.62 -19.28 13.76
C ARG A 280 25.53 -19.07 12.70
N GLY A 281 25.73 -18.15 11.76
CA GLY A 281 24.80 -17.97 10.63
C GLY A 281 24.61 -19.26 9.83
N TRP A 282 25.68 -20.01 9.59
CA TRP A 282 25.61 -21.34 8.98
C TRP A 282 24.79 -22.32 9.83
N GLU A 283 25.07 -22.42 11.13
CA GLU A 283 24.35 -23.33 12.03
C GLU A 283 22.85 -22.99 12.12
N GLU A 284 22.52 -21.70 12.18
CA GLU A 284 21.16 -21.21 12.32
C GLU A 284 20.36 -21.27 11.01
N THR A 285 20.97 -21.08 9.84
CA THR A 285 20.20 -20.95 8.58
C THR A 285 20.51 -22.02 7.54
N GLN A 286 21.63 -22.73 7.65
CA GLN A 286 22.11 -23.69 6.65
C GLN A 286 22.25 -23.09 5.23
N ASN A 287 22.45 -21.78 5.14
CA ASN A 287 22.60 -21.11 3.85
C ASN A 287 24.07 -21.18 3.41
N PRO A 288 24.41 -21.74 2.23
CA PRO A 288 25.80 -21.91 1.79
C PRO A 288 26.61 -20.63 1.69
N VAL A 289 25.95 -19.46 1.67
CA VAL A 289 26.62 -18.17 1.61
C VAL A 289 27.57 -17.92 2.80
N PHE A 290 27.39 -18.63 3.91
CA PHE A 290 28.31 -18.60 5.04
C PHE A 290 29.55 -19.46 4.80
N LEU A 291 29.38 -20.63 4.17
CA LEU A 291 30.51 -21.47 3.79
C LEU A 291 31.38 -20.76 2.74
N GLU A 292 30.77 -20.08 1.77
CA GLU A 292 31.49 -19.29 0.78
C GLU A 292 32.37 -18.20 1.44
N ARG A 293 31.83 -17.47 2.43
CA ARG A 293 32.58 -16.44 3.18
C ARG A 293 33.73 -17.02 3.99
N LEU A 294 33.47 -18.13 4.69
CA LEU A 294 34.48 -18.81 5.51
C LEU A 294 35.58 -19.43 4.64
N GLU A 295 35.21 -20.06 3.54
CA GLU A 295 36.12 -20.63 2.54
C GLU A 295 37.02 -19.54 1.96
N GLU A 296 36.45 -18.43 1.51
CA GLU A 296 37.20 -17.31 0.95
C GLU A 296 38.20 -16.74 1.97
N TYR A 297 37.78 -16.61 3.23
CA TYR A 297 38.68 -16.21 4.30
C TYR A 297 39.87 -17.18 4.44
N PHE A 298 39.64 -18.48 4.58
CA PHE A 298 40.71 -19.46 4.79
C PHE A 298 41.68 -19.52 3.60
N ILE A 299 41.15 -19.45 2.38
CA ILE A 299 41.97 -19.44 1.16
C ILE A 299 42.81 -18.17 1.08
N SER A 300 42.22 -17.00 1.38
CA SER A 300 42.96 -15.73 1.38
C SER A 300 44.09 -15.69 2.42
N LYS A 301 43.97 -16.45 3.51
CA LYS A 301 44.99 -16.60 4.56
C LYS A 301 46.02 -17.69 4.26
N GLY A 302 45.87 -18.44 3.16
CA GLY A 302 46.73 -19.57 2.85
C GLY A 302 46.57 -20.75 3.82
N ASP A 303 45.40 -20.89 4.46
CA ASP A 303 45.06 -22.01 5.36
C ASP A 303 43.98 -22.92 4.75
N PRO A 304 44.32 -23.72 3.72
CA PRO A 304 43.35 -24.63 3.11
C PRO A 304 42.89 -25.75 4.07
N ARG A 305 43.67 -26.04 5.12
CA ARG A 305 43.31 -27.04 6.14
C ARG A 305 42.12 -26.57 6.98
N GLY A 306 42.06 -25.28 7.30
CA GLY A 306 40.92 -24.66 7.97
C GLY A 306 39.63 -24.80 7.16
N ALA A 307 39.69 -24.54 5.84
CA ALA A 307 38.55 -24.71 4.95
C ALA A 307 38.09 -26.18 4.87
N ILE A 308 39.00 -27.13 4.66
CA ILE A 308 38.67 -28.57 4.62
C ILE A 308 38.01 -29.01 5.94
N ARG A 309 38.58 -28.61 7.09
CA ARG A 309 38.03 -28.95 8.40
C ARG A 309 36.61 -28.43 8.57
N LEU A 310 36.32 -27.20 8.15
CA LEU A 310 34.98 -26.62 8.20
C LEU A 310 33.95 -27.48 7.47
N TYR A 311 34.27 -27.94 6.26
CA TYR A 311 33.38 -28.81 5.48
C TYR A 311 33.21 -30.17 6.13
N LEU A 312 34.30 -30.81 6.57
CA LEU A 312 34.23 -32.11 7.26
C LEU A 312 33.41 -32.05 8.55
N GLU A 313 33.60 -31.01 9.38
CA GLU A 313 32.79 -30.77 10.59
C GLU A 313 31.30 -30.57 10.24
N SER A 314 31.03 -29.84 9.16
CA SER A 314 29.64 -29.59 8.72
C SER A 314 28.98 -30.86 8.19
N MET A 315 29.70 -31.67 7.42
CA MET A 315 29.24 -32.94 6.87
C MET A 315 29.05 -34.00 7.96
N ALA A 316 29.90 -34.01 8.99
CA ALA A 316 29.72 -34.92 10.13
C ALA A 316 28.40 -34.64 10.88
N LYS A 317 27.96 -33.38 10.93
CA LYS A 317 26.65 -33.00 11.51
C LYS A 317 25.48 -33.29 10.57
N ARG A 318 25.71 -33.28 9.25
CA ARG A 318 24.68 -33.40 8.21
C ARG A 318 25.17 -34.27 7.06
N PRO A 319 25.27 -35.60 7.26
CA PRO A 319 25.85 -36.51 6.28
C PRO A 319 25.01 -36.62 4.99
N ASP A 320 23.71 -36.36 5.08
CA ASP A 320 22.77 -36.48 3.96
C ASP A 320 22.63 -35.20 3.11
N ASP A 321 23.33 -34.11 3.46
CA ASP A 321 23.28 -32.87 2.67
C ASP A 321 24.13 -33.00 1.40
N VAL A 322 23.48 -33.37 0.30
CA VAL A 322 24.08 -33.50 -1.03
C VAL A 322 24.72 -32.19 -1.52
N LEU A 323 24.08 -31.05 -1.25
CA LEU A 323 24.64 -29.75 -1.65
C LEU A 323 25.93 -29.46 -0.89
N LEU A 324 25.99 -29.77 0.40
CA LEU A 324 27.21 -29.61 1.20
C LEU A 324 28.36 -30.50 0.69
N ARG A 325 28.06 -31.75 0.33
CA ARG A 325 29.04 -32.69 -0.26
C ARG A 325 29.53 -32.20 -1.62
N PHE A 326 28.63 -31.68 -2.46
CA PHE A 326 28.99 -31.04 -3.72
C PHE A 326 29.90 -29.82 -3.52
N LEU A 327 29.57 -28.94 -2.58
CA LEU A 327 30.39 -27.76 -2.26
C LEU A 327 31.77 -28.15 -1.71
N TYR A 328 31.86 -29.24 -0.96
CA TYR A 328 33.15 -29.80 -0.53
C TYR A 328 33.99 -30.29 -1.71
N ALA A 329 33.39 -31.02 -2.66
CA ALA A 329 34.10 -31.43 -3.88
C ALA A 329 34.57 -30.22 -4.71
N ARG A 330 33.75 -29.15 -4.76
CA ARG A 330 34.13 -27.86 -5.38
C ARG A 330 35.35 -27.24 -4.71
N LEU A 331 35.42 -27.27 -3.38
CA LEU A 331 36.60 -26.83 -2.62
C LEU A 331 37.84 -27.68 -2.99
N LEU A 332 37.72 -29.00 -2.97
CA LEU A 332 38.83 -29.90 -3.31
C LEU A 332 39.41 -29.61 -4.72
N TYR A 333 38.53 -29.43 -5.71
CA TYR A 333 38.93 -29.04 -7.05
C TYR A 333 39.70 -27.71 -7.07
N ARG A 334 39.19 -26.71 -6.34
CA ARG A 334 39.80 -25.37 -6.22
C ARG A 334 41.18 -25.42 -5.54
N LEU A 335 41.37 -26.34 -4.59
CA LEU A 335 42.65 -26.61 -3.93
C LEU A 335 43.63 -27.46 -4.77
N GLY A 336 43.22 -27.92 -5.96
CA GLY A 336 44.04 -28.75 -6.84
C GLY A 336 43.94 -30.26 -6.58
N LEU A 337 43.22 -30.68 -5.54
CA LEU A 337 42.95 -32.07 -5.19
C LEU A 337 41.89 -32.66 -6.14
N THR A 338 42.26 -32.75 -7.43
CA THR A 338 41.30 -32.93 -8.53
C THR A 338 40.76 -34.36 -8.59
N GLU A 339 41.61 -35.36 -8.33
CA GLU A 339 41.20 -36.77 -8.24
C GLU A 339 40.24 -37.01 -7.07
N GLU A 340 40.55 -36.44 -5.91
CA GLU A 340 39.68 -36.53 -4.73
C GLU A 340 38.32 -35.85 -4.98
N ALA A 341 38.33 -34.70 -5.66
CA ALA A 341 37.10 -34.01 -6.07
C ALA A 341 36.24 -34.88 -7.00
N LEU A 342 36.84 -35.55 -8.00
CA LEU A 342 36.14 -36.46 -8.91
C LEU A 342 35.54 -37.65 -8.16
N GLY A 343 36.29 -38.28 -7.26
CA GLY A 343 35.78 -39.38 -6.43
C GLY A 343 34.59 -38.97 -5.58
N ARG A 344 34.62 -37.77 -4.97
CA ARG A 344 33.48 -37.24 -4.20
C ARG A 344 32.26 -36.93 -5.06
N LEU A 345 32.47 -36.45 -6.28
CA LEU A 345 31.36 -36.20 -7.21
C LEU A 345 30.72 -37.51 -7.67
N GLU A 346 31.51 -38.57 -7.85
CA GLU A 346 31.01 -39.89 -8.25
C GLU A 346 30.10 -40.53 -7.18
N GLU A 347 30.43 -40.35 -5.88
CA GLU A 347 29.61 -40.84 -4.75
C GLU A 347 28.15 -40.33 -4.79
N ASP A 348 27.93 -39.10 -5.29
CA ASP A 348 26.62 -38.43 -5.33
C ASP A 348 26.02 -38.32 -6.74
N GLY A 349 26.60 -39.02 -7.72
CA GLY A 349 26.31 -38.79 -9.14
C GLY A 349 24.84 -38.98 -9.53
N GLU A 350 24.16 -39.98 -8.97
CA GLU A 350 22.74 -40.24 -9.25
C GLU A 350 21.82 -39.11 -8.75
N LEU A 351 22.18 -38.49 -7.62
CA LEU A 351 21.41 -37.41 -7.00
C LEU A 351 21.66 -36.06 -7.70
N LEU A 352 22.84 -35.89 -8.28
CA LEU A 352 23.29 -34.65 -8.89
C LEU A 352 23.15 -34.60 -10.42
N GLN A 353 22.70 -35.68 -11.07
CA GLN A 353 22.55 -35.75 -12.53
C GLN A 353 21.60 -34.69 -13.14
N GLY A 354 20.67 -34.13 -12.35
CA GLY A 354 19.78 -33.04 -12.78
C GLY A 354 20.33 -31.64 -12.53
N PHE A 355 21.51 -31.53 -11.94
CA PHE A 355 22.10 -30.30 -11.45
C PHE A 355 23.26 -29.87 -12.37
N ALA A 356 23.05 -28.87 -13.23
CA ALA A 356 24.05 -28.45 -14.21
C ALA A 356 25.44 -28.09 -13.62
N PRO A 357 25.56 -27.42 -12.45
CA PRO A 357 26.85 -27.16 -11.83
C PRO A 357 27.65 -28.42 -11.47
N TYR A 358 27.00 -29.56 -11.23
CA TYR A 358 27.67 -30.86 -11.04
C TYR A 358 28.43 -31.29 -12.29
N HIS A 359 27.75 -31.28 -13.43
CA HIS A 359 28.35 -31.61 -14.72
C HIS A 359 29.48 -30.65 -15.10
N TYR A 360 29.31 -29.34 -14.89
CA TYR A 360 30.39 -28.38 -15.16
C TYR A 360 31.61 -28.55 -14.27
N LEU A 361 31.42 -28.90 -12.99
CA LEU A 361 32.54 -29.16 -12.09
C LEU A 361 33.30 -30.43 -12.52
N ARG A 362 32.60 -31.51 -12.85
CA ARG A 362 33.22 -32.74 -13.37
C ARG A 362 33.93 -32.51 -14.69
N ALA A 363 33.32 -31.76 -15.60
CA ALA A 363 33.92 -31.41 -16.89
C ALA A 363 35.25 -30.65 -16.71
N ARG A 364 35.27 -29.65 -15.82
CA ARG A 364 36.47 -28.89 -15.47
C ARG A 364 37.53 -29.73 -14.75
N ALA A 365 37.11 -30.71 -13.95
CA ALA A 365 38.02 -31.64 -13.30
C ALA A 365 38.67 -32.60 -14.30
N PHE A 366 37.90 -33.25 -15.18
CA PHE A 366 38.43 -34.10 -16.26
C PHE A 366 39.34 -33.36 -17.23
N ALA A 367 39.00 -32.11 -17.59
CA ALA A 367 39.87 -31.29 -18.43
C ALA A 367 41.23 -31.03 -17.77
N LYS A 368 41.27 -30.90 -16.43
CA LYS A 368 42.50 -30.67 -15.67
C LYS A 368 43.36 -31.94 -15.52
N THR A 369 42.76 -33.13 -15.58
CA THR A 369 43.47 -34.42 -15.57
C THR A 369 43.87 -34.88 -16.98
N GLY A 370 43.40 -34.21 -18.04
CA GLY A 370 43.70 -34.53 -19.44
C GLY A 370 42.69 -35.44 -20.12
N ASP A 371 41.61 -35.82 -19.43
CA ASP A 371 40.52 -36.66 -19.95
C ASP A 371 39.52 -35.84 -20.79
N TRP A 372 39.98 -35.30 -21.92
CA TRP A 372 39.19 -34.40 -22.77
C TRP A 372 37.87 -35.01 -23.27
N GLN A 373 37.83 -36.32 -23.50
CA GLN A 373 36.62 -37.01 -23.94
C GLN A 373 35.53 -36.98 -22.87
N LYS A 374 35.87 -37.30 -21.61
CA LYS A 374 34.93 -37.22 -20.48
C LYS A 374 34.54 -35.77 -20.20
N ALA A 375 35.50 -34.85 -20.27
CA ALA A 375 35.25 -33.43 -20.10
C ALA A 375 34.20 -32.91 -21.10
N PHE A 376 34.33 -33.27 -22.38
CA PHE A 376 33.37 -32.90 -23.43
C PHE A 376 31.96 -33.42 -23.14
N LEU A 377 31.83 -34.70 -22.76
CA LEU A 377 30.53 -35.30 -22.44
C LEU A 377 29.85 -34.61 -21.26
N GLU A 378 30.59 -34.32 -20.19
CA GLU A 378 30.05 -33.62 -19.03
C GLU A 378 29.67 -32.17 -19.36
N PHE A 379 30.45 -31.46 -20.20
CA PHE A 379 30.05 -30.13 -20.67
C PHE A 379 28.76 -30.18 -21.49
N GLU A 380 28.60 -31.18 -22.35
CA GLU A 380 27.39 -31.38 -23.13
C GLU A 380 26.16 -31.62 -22.24
N GLN A 381 26.29 -32.45 -21.20
CA GLN A 381 25.22 -32.69 -20.23
C GLN A 381 24.86 -31.42 -19.45
N GLY A 382 25.87 -30.70 -18.95
CA GLY A 382 25.66 -29.41 -18.29
C GLY A 382 24.88 -28.45 -19.19
N LEU A 383 25.26 -28.31 -20.47
CA LEU A 383 24.57 -27.45 -21.44
C LEU A 383 23.14 -27.88 -21.75
N LYS A 384 22.84 -29.19 -21.78
CA LYS A 384 21.46 -29.69 -21.95
C LYS A 384 20.56 -29.29 -20.79
N LEU A 385 21.14 -29.19 -19.59
CA LEU A 385 20.44 -28.80 -18.37
C LEU A 385 20.38 -27.28 -18.18
N GLU A 386 21.25 -26.50 -18.85
CA GLU A 386 21.41 -25.07 -18.58
C GLU A 386 21.16 -24.12 -19.76
N GLY A 387 20.10 -23.32 -19.61
CA GLY A 387 19.94 -22.02 -20.26
C GLY A 387 20.72 -20.91 -19.54
N ARG A 388 22.06 -20.93 -19.68
CA ARG A 388 23.04 -19.85 -19.44
C ARG A 388 23.31 -19.36 -17.99
N GLY A 389 23.97 -20.17 -17.13
CA GLY A 389 24.80 -19.66 -16.04
C GLY A 389 24.93 -20.59 -14.83
N LEU A 390 26.11 -20.62 -14.19
CA LEU A 390 26.35 -21.29 -12.89
C LEU A 390 25.45 -20.66 -11.79
N PHE A 391 24.21 -21.11 -11.67
CA PHE A 391 23.24 -20.54 -10.74
C PHE A 391 23.34 -21.24 -9.39
N PHE A 392 23.88 -20.52 -8.41
CA PHE A 392 23.94 -21.00 -7.03
C PHE A 392 22.73 -20.58 -6.21
N TYR A 393 22.01 -19.52 -6.59
CA TYR A 393 20.94 -18.97 -5.78
C TYR A 393 19.65 -18.73 -6.57
N ARG A 394 18.53 -19.10 -5.96
CA ARG A 394 17.17 -18.85 -6.45
C ARG A 394 16.38 -18.11 -5.39
N CYS A 395 15.64 -17.08 -5.79
CA CYS A 395 14.70 -16.40 -4.91
C CYS A 395 13.51 -17.33 -4.63
N SER A 396 13.29 -17.65 -3.36
CA SER A 396 12.16 -18.50 -2.90
C SER A 396 10.78 -17.88 -3.14
N ASN A 397 10.69 -16.57 -3.42
CA ASN A 397 9.43 -15.88 -3.66
C ASN A 397 9.06 -15.76 -5.15
N CYS A 398 10.00 -15.41 -6.03
CA CYS A 398 9.70 -15.16 -7.45
C CYS A 398 10.48 -16.03 -8.44
N GLY A 399 11.33 -16.94 -7.95
CA GLY A 399 12.12 -17.83 -8.81
C GLY A 399 13.31 -17.16 -9.51
N GLN A 400 13.55 -15.86 -9.29
CA GLN A 400 14.71 -15.15 -9.87
C GLN A 400 16.00 -15.89 -9.53
N LYS A 401 16.78 -16.25 -10.55
CA LYS A 401 18.08 -16.89 -10.41
C LYS A 401 19.20 -15.85 -10.33
N ALA A 402 20.24 -16.14 -9.56
CA ALA A 402 21.43 -15.29 -9.45
C ALA A 402 22.71 -16.16 -9.28
N PRO A 403 23.83 -15.75 -9.89
CA PRO A 403 25.12 -16.45 -9.74
C PRO A 403 25.76 -16.22 -8.37
N GLN A 404 25.43 -15.11 -7.72
CA GLN A 404 25.89 -14.74 -6.38
C GLN A 404 24.69 -14.50 -5.48
N TRP A 405 24.87 -14.73 -4.18
CA TRP A 405 23.83 -14.44 -3.19
C TRP A 405 23.59 -12.94 -3.09
N SER A 406 22.33 -12.56 -2.91
CA SER A 406 21.92 -11.17 -2.67
C SER A 406 21.06 -11.10 -1.41
N ASP A 407 21.24 -10.03 -0.63
CA ASP A 407 20.43 -9.72 0.55
C ASP A 407 18.97 -9.41 0.18
N ARG A 408 18.78 -8.77 -0.98
CA ARG A 408 17.48 -8.35 -1.52
C ARG A 408 17.29 -8.86 -2.95
N CYS A 409 16.10 -9.37 -3.25
CA CYS A 409 15.75 -9.80 -4.61
C CYS A 409 15.59 -8.59 -5.53
N PRO A 410 16.34 -8.50 -6.65
CA PRO A 410 16.17 -7.38 -7.59
C PRO A 410 14.83 -7.41 -8.34
N ASN A 411 14.19 -8.58 -8.43
CA ASN A 411 12.91 -8.74 -9.12
C ASN A 411 11.71 -8.43 -8.21
N CYS A 412 11.58 -9.11 -7.05
CA CYS A 412 10.43 -8.92 -6.15
C CYS A 412 10.68 -7.95 -4.99
N GLY A 413 11.91 -7.47 -4.78
CA GLY A 413 12.25 -6.50 -3.75
C GLY A 413 12.26 -7.02 -2.31
N LEU A 414 11.98 -8.30 -2.07
CA LEU A 414 12.00 -8.93 -0.74
C LEU A 414 13.42 -9.26 -0.26
N TRP A 415 13.62 -9.27 1.05
CA TRP A 415 14.91 -9.58 1.69
C TRP A 415 14.99 -11.04 2.13
N GLY A 416 16.21 -11.58 2.13
CA GLY A 416 16.49 -12.91 2.68
C GLY A 416 15.89 -14.08 1.91
N THR A 417 15.42 -13.86 0.68
CA THR A 417 14.75 -14.89 -0.13
C THR A 417 15.69 -15.78 -0.93
N PHE A 418 16.97 -15.40 -1.08
CA PHE A 418 17.89 -16.19 -1.90
C PHE A 418 18.42 -17.41 -1.14
N GLN A 419 18.06 -18.58 -1.64
CA GLN A 419 18.49 -19.89 -1.16
C GLN A 419 19.24 -20.62 -2.25
N ALA A 420 20.17 -21.47 -1.84
CA ALA A 420 20.82 -22.35 -2.78
C ALA A 420 19.89 -23.50 -3.16
N SER A 421 19.87 -23.86 -4.44
CA SER A 421 18.96 -24.84 -5.00
C SER A 421 19.75 -25.85 -5.83
N LEU A 422 19.44 -27.14 -5.65
CA LEU A 422 19.90 -28.21 -6.53
C LEU A 422 19.03 -28.35 -7.78
N GLU A 423 17.89 -27.64 -7.84
CA GLU A 423 17.01 -27.61 -9.00
C GLU A 423 17.50 -26.62 -10.06
N SER A 424 17.50 -27.07 -11.32
CA SER A 424 17.97 -26.33 -12.49
C SER A 424 17.13 -25.12 -12.87
#